data_AF-A0A1F8UD91-F1
#
_entry.id   AF-A0A1F8UD91-F1
#
_cell.length_a   1.000
_cell.length_b   1.000
_cell.length_c   1.000
_cell.angle_alpha   90.00
_cell.angle_beta   90.00
_cell.angle_gamma   90.00
#
_symmetry.space_group_name_H-M   'P 1'
#
loop_
_entity.id
_entity.type
_entity.pdbx_description
1 polymer ?
#
loop_
_entity_poly.entity_id
_entity_poly.type
_entity_poly.pdbx_seq_one_letter_code
_entity_poly.pdbx_strand_id
1 'polypeptide(L)'
;MLRRISMNKEEIVKYLGELNERLKEKDIKGQIGLYGGTVMCLAFNARSVTKDIDAIFEPKQVIYDIAKKMAEEHKLPMDWLNDSVKGFVRPNSEMRVFENMSNLTVYVPSPEYMLAMKCMSARLTGTADEDDIVFLVRYLKLKKVNQVIDIILKYFPENMIMPKTQYFLMELLKERNMGGKNDRSRGREIDI
;
A
#
# COMPACT_ATOMS: atom_id res chain seq x y z
N MET A 1 -26.74 -3.93 9.83
CA MET A 1 -25.26 -3.84 9.79
C MET A 1 -24.85 -3.95 8.33
N LEU A 2 -24.49 -2.86 7.66
CA LEU A 2 -24.04 -2.91 6.26
C LEU A 2 -22.77 -3.78 6.22
N ARG A 3 -22.81 -4.87 5.46
CA ARG A 3 -21.65 -5.72 5.22
C ARG A 3 -20.59 -4.79 4.59
N ARG A 4 -19.45 -4.62 5.27
CA ARG A 4 -18.33 -3.85 4.70
C ARG A 4 -17.91 -4.57 3.43
N ILE A 5 -18.21 -3.96 2.28
CA ILE A 5 -17.76 -4.47 0.99
C ILE A 5 -16.24 -4.32 0.98
N SER A 6 -15.56 -5.35 0.51
CA SER A 6 -14.11 -5.39 0.35
C SER A 6 -13.81 -5.79 -1.07
N MET A 7 -12.83 -5.14 -1.68
CA MET A 7 -12.41 -5.36 -3.05
C MET A 7 -11.19 -6.27 -3.10
N ASN A 8 -11.24 -7.32 -3.91
CA ASN A 8 -10.07 -8.10 -4.28
C ASN A 8 -9.30 -7.46 -5.45
N LYS A 9 -8.21 -8.09 -5.86
CA LYS A 9 -7.37 -7.60 -6.95
C LYS A 9 -8.13 -7.45 -8.26
N GLU A 10 -8.96 -8.43 -8.61
CA GLU A 10 -9.72 -8.47 -9.85
C GLU A 10 -10.76 -7.33 -9.89
N GLU A 11 -11.42 -7.05 -8.77
CA GLU A 11 -12.36 -5.94 -8.61
C GLU A 11 -11.65 -4.59 -8.72
N ILE A 12 -10.48 -4.41 -8.09
CA ILE A 12 -9.69 -3.18 -8.23
C ILE A 12 -9.34 -2.93 -9.71
N VAL A 13 -8.83 -3.95 -10.41
CA VAL A 13 -8.50 -3.85 -11.84
C VAL A 13 -9.73 -3.51 -12.67
N LYS A 14 -10.87 -4.19 -12.41
CA LYS A 14 -12.14 -3.91 -13.10
C LYS A 14 -12.55 -2.44 -12.92
N TYR A 15 -12.54 -1.92 -11.69
CA TYR A 15 -12.97 -0.55 -11.44
C TYR A 15 -12.01 0.49 -12.01
N LEU A 16 -10.70 0.24 -12.02
CA LEU A 16 -9.74 1.12 -12.70
C LEU A 16 -9.95 1.12 -14.22
N GLY A 17 -10.24 -0.04 -14.81
CA GLY A 17 -10.57 -0.14 -16.24
C GLY A 17 -11.86 0.59 -16.60
N GLU A 18 -12.88 0.51 -15.76
CA GLU A 18 -14.13 1.26 -15.94
C GLU A 18 -13.94 2.77 -15.78
N LEU A 19 -13.13 3.20 -14.79
CA LEU A 19 -12.75 4.61 -14.64
C LEU A 19 -12.04 5.13 -15.90
N ASN A 20 -11.15 4.33 -16.49
CA ASN A 20 -10.49 4.65 -17.76
C ASN A 20 -11.51 4.85 -18.90
N GLU A 21 -12.49 3.95 -19.08
CA GLU A 21 -13.49 4.11 -20.15
C GLU A 21 -14.39 5.32 -19.93
N ARG A 22 -14.80 5.61 -18.69
CA ARG A 22 -15.59 6.82 -18.37
C ARG A 22 -14.80 8.12 -18.58
N LEU A 23 -13.48 8.11 -18.36
CA LEU A 23 -12.59 9.24 -18.70
C LEU A 23 -12.47 9.40 -20.22
N LYS A 24 -12.38 8.29 -20.95
CA LYS A 24 -12.32 8.26 -22.42
C LYS A 24 -13.60 8.77 -23.08
N GLU A 25 -14.78 8.41 -22.57
CA GLU A 25 -16.07 8.96 -23.02
C GLU A 25 -16.16 10.48 -22.92
N LYS A 26 -15.38 11.08 -22.01
CA LYS A 26 -15.29 12.53 -21.79
C LYS A 26 -14.12 13.19 -22.52
N ASP A 27 -13.31 12.42 -23.23
CA ASP A 27 -12.03 12.84 -23.81
C ASP A 27 -11.07 13.49 -22.80
N ILE A 28 -11.04 12.95 -21.57
CA ILE A 28 -10.17 13.43 -20.49
C ILE A 28 -9.06 12.41 -20.24
N LYS A 29 -7.83 12.87 -20.10
CA LYS A 29 -6.71 12.07 -19.57
C LYS A 29 -6.64 12.25 -18.05
N GLY A 30 -6.57 11.14 -17.34
CA GLY A 30 -6.40 11.09 -15.90
C GLY A 30 -5.12 10.39 -15.48
N GLN A 31 -4.71 10.67 -14.25
CA GLN A 31 -3.62 9.99 -13.57
C GLN A 31 -4.07 9.62 -12.15
N ILE A 32 -3.65 8.45 -11.68
CA ILE A 32 -3.96 7.97 -10.33
C ILE A 32 -2.73 7.29 -9.72
N GLY A 33 -2.23 7.83 -8.61
CA GLY A 33 -1.23 7.19 -7.76
C GLY A 33 -1.90 6.44 -6.63
N LEU A 34 -1.78 5.11 -6.63
CA LEU A 34 -2.35 4.23 -5.62
C LEU A 34 -1.40 4.11 -4.42
N TYR A 35 -1.97 3.97 -3.23
CA TYR A 35 -1.26 3.84 -1.96
C TYR A 35 -1.92 2.78 -1.06
N GLY A 36 -1.48 2.71 0.20
CA GLY A 36 -2.23 2.08 1.27
C GLY A 36 -2.51 0.58 1.04
N GLY A 37 -3.69 0.12 1.49
CA GLY A 37 -4.08 -1.29 1.38
C GLY A 37 -4.24 -1.75 -0.07
N THR A 38 -4.58 -0.83 -0.98
CA THR A 38 -4.75 -1.09 -2.40
C THR A 38 -3.46 -1.56 -3.05
N VAL A 39 -2.33 -0.90 -2.77
CA VAL A 39 -1.01 -1.30 -3.29
C VAL A 39 -0.58 -2.65 -2.73
N MET A 40 -0.88 -2.90 -1.45
CA MET A 40 -0.58 -4.19 -0.80
C MET A 40 -1.37 -5.34 -1.42
N CYS A 41 -2.60 -5.10 -1.88
CA CYS A 41 -3.41 -6.07 -2.61
C CYS A 41 -2.96 -6.20 -4.07
N LEU A 42 -2.94 -5.10 -4.83
CA LEU A 42 -2.77 -5.09 -6.28
C LEU A 42 -1.32 -5.37 -6.72
N ALA A 43 -0.36 -4.66 -6.14
CA ALA A 43 1.03 -4.67 -6.61
C ALA A 43 1.91 -5.69 -5.87
N PHE A 44 1.66 -5.89 -4.57
CA PHE A 44 2.47 -6.80 -3.74
C PHE A 44 1.84 -8.17 -3.52
N ASN A 45 0.54 -8.34 -3.80
CA ASN A 45 -0.21 -9.57 -3.51
C ASN A 45 -0.05 -10.03 -2.04
N ALA A 46 0.13 -9.07 -1.12
CA ALA A 46 0.31 -9.29 0.31
C ALA A 46 -1.03 -9.42 1.05
N ARG A 47 -2.12 -8.97 0.42
CA ARG A 47 -3.50 -9.03 0.92
C ARG A 47 -4.42 -9.58 -0.15
N SER A 48 -5.40 -10.39 0.25
CA SER A 48 -6.45 -10.87 -0.66
C SER A 48 -7.51 -9.81 -0.96
N VAL A 49 -7.76 -8.87 -0.03
CA VAL A 49 -8.76 -7.81 -0.17
C VAL A 49 -8.34 -6.49 0.50
N THR A 50 -8.93 -5.38 0.07
CA THR A 50 -8.89 -4.05 0.70
C THR A 50 -10.29 -3.47 0.84
N LYS A 51 -10.50 -2.47 1.70
CA LYS A 51 -11.83 -1.84 1.88
C LYS A 51 -12.11 -0.75 0.84
N ASP A 52 -11.05 -0.13 0.37
CA ASP A 52 -11.04 1.10 -0.42
C ASP A 52 -9.79 1.16 -1.31
N ILE A 53 -9.88 2.08 -2.28
CA ILE A 53 -8.80 2.56 -3.14
C ILE A 53 -8.27 3.87 -2.54
N ASP A 54 -7.13 3.76 -1.85
CA ASP A 54 -6.37 4.91 -1.35
C ASP A 54 -5.54 5.51 -2.48
N ALA A 55 -5.82 6.76 -2.89
CA ALA A 55 -5.14 7.33 -4.05
C ALA A 55 -4.97 8.85 -4.04
N ILE A 56 -4.01 9.35 -4.82
CA ILE A 56 -3.95 10.74 -5.29
C ILE A 56 -4.21 10.73 -6.79
N PHE A 57 -5.09 11.59 -7.28
CA PHE A 57 -5.51 11.54 -8.67
C PHE A 57 -5.84 12.92 -9.23
N GLU A 58 -5.64 13.04 -10.54
CA GLU A 58 -5.90 14.24 -11.32
C GLU A 58 -6.55 13.88 -12.66
N PRO A 59 -7.54 14.64 -13.17
CA PRO A 59 -8.14 15.82 -12.54
C PRO A 59 -9.07 15.46 -11.38
N LYS A 60 -8.84 16.08 -10.22
CA LYS A 60 -9.50 15.71 -8.97
C LYS A 60 -11.03 15.64 -9.04
N GLN A 61 -11.69 16.75 -9.41
CA GLN A 61 -13.16 16.82 -9.37
C GLN A 61 -13.80 15.86 -10.37
N VAL A 62 -13.22 15.72 -11.56
CA VAL A 62 -13.73 14.83 -12.61
C VAL A 62 -13.71 13.38 -12.14
N ILE A 63 -12.58 12.94 -11.57
CA ILE A 63 -12.44 11.56 -11.06
C ILE A 63 -13.37 11.33 -9.87
N TYR A 64 -13.54 12.30 -8.97
CA TYR A 64 -14.52 12.20 -7.89
C TYR A 64 -15.96 12.03 -8.40
N ASP A 65 -16.38 12.85 -9.37
CA ASP A 65 -17.74 12.79 -9.91
C ASP A 65 -18.01 11.45 -10.61
N ILE A 66 -17.01 10.91 -11.32
CA ILE A 66 -17.09 9.58 -11.93
C ILE A 66 -17.17 8.50 -10.84
N ALA A 67 -16.27 8.53 -9.85
CA ALA A 67 -16.22 7.53 -8.79
C ALA A 67 -17.48 7.51 -7.95
N LYS A 68 -18.12 8.67 -7.73
CA LYS A 68 -19.40 8.78 -7.04
C LYS A 68 -20.51 8.02 -7.78
N LYS A 69 -20.61 8.21 -9.10
CA LYS A 69 -21.58 7.49 -9.95
C LYS A 69 -21.33 5.99 -9.96
N MET A 70 -20.06 5.59 -10.09
CA MET A 70 -19.67 4.18 -9.98
C MET A 70 -20.06 3.58 -8.62
N ALA A 71 -19.96 4.36 -7.52
CA ALA A 71 -20.35 3.88 -6.21
C ALA A 71 -21.85 3.54 -6.14
N GLU A 72 -22.69 4.41 -6.69
CA GLU A 72 -24.14 4.19 -6.77
C GLU A 72 -24.49 2.98 -7.65
N GLU A 73 -23.85 2.86 -8.81
CA GLU A 73 -24.12 1.79 -9.79
C GLU A 73 -23.66 0.41 -9.31
N HIS A 74 -22.48 0.33 -8.68
CA HIS A 74 -21.91 -0.92 -8.17
C HIS A 74 -22.23 -1.19 -6.70
N LYS A 75 -23.03 -0.34 -6.06
CA LYS A 75 -23.35 -0.40 -4.62
C LYS A 75 -22.12 -0.40 -3.72
N LEU A 76 -21.07 0.33 -4.13
CA LEU A 76 -19.85 0.50 -3.34
C LEU A 76 -20.07 1.56 -2.25
N PRO A 77 -19.26 1.54 -1.17
CA PRO A 77 -19.16 2.68 -0.27
C PRO A 77 -18.81 3.97 -1.05
N MET A 78 -19.35 5.12 -0.65
CA MET A 78 -19.09 6.38 -1.36
C MET A 78 -17.62 6.81 -1.33
N ASP A 79 -16.86 6.29 -0.36
CA ASP A 79 -15.43 6.49 -0.14
C ASP A 79 -14.57 5.35 -0.70
N TRP A 80 -15.13 4.47 -1.56
CA TRP A 80 -14.39 3.36 -2.18
C TRP A 80 -13.16 3.82 -2.98
N LEU A 81 -13.16 5.06 -3.48
CA LEU A 81 -11.99 5.76 -4.00
C LEU A 81 -11.85 7.08 -3.23
N ASN A 82 -10.74 7.28 -2.52
CA ASN A 82 -10.55 8.46 -1.69
C ASN A 82 -9.10 8.97 -1.64
N ASP A 83 -8.94 10.23 -1.22
CA ASP A 83 -7.65 10.95 -1.15
C ASP A 83 -7.09 11.12 0.26
N SER A 84 -7.53 10.29 1.22
CA SER A 84 -7.18 10.42 2.64
C SER A 84 -5.67 10.30 2.89
N VAL A 85 -4.95 9.67 1.97
CA VAL A 85 -3.49 9.51 2.03
C VAL A 85 -2.71 10.82 1.80
N LYS A 86 -3.35 11.89 1.33
CA LYS A 86 -2.66 13.15 0.98
C LYS A 86 -1.78 13.75 2.07
N GLY A 87 -2.15 13.59 3.35
CA GLY A 87 -1.34 14.08 4.47
C GLY A 87 0.00 13.36 4.63
N PHE A 88 0.11 12.14 4.09
CA PHE A 88 1.30 11.31 4.15
C PHE A 88 2.12 11.33 2.86
N VAL A 89 1.57 11.84 1.76
CA VAL A 89 2.30 11.95 0.50
C VAL A 89 3.38 13.05 0.61
N ARG A 90 4.56 12.79 0.04
CA ARG A 90 5.71 13.69 0.05
C ARG A 90 6.10 14.07 -1.38
N PRO A 91 6.65 15.28 -1.61
CA PRO A 91 7.05 15.72 -2.95
C PRO A 91 8.13 14.86 -3.60
N ASN A 92 9.00 14.25 -2.80
CA ASN A 92 10.03 13.31 -3.25
C ASN A 92 9.52 11.86 -3.30
N SER A 93 8.22 11.65 -3.52
CA SER A 93 7.64 10.33 -3.67
C SER A 93 8.21 9.60 -4.89
N GLU A 94 8.78 8.43 -4.66
CA GLU A 94 9.23 7.56 -5.75
C GLU A 94 8.04 6.76 -6.29
N MET A 95 7.45 7.25 -7.38
CA MET A 95 6.33 6.60 -8.05
C MET A 95 6.77 5.97 -9.37
N ARG A 96 6.22 4.80 -9.70
CA ARG A 96 6.43 4.12 -10.98
C ARG A 96 5.09 3.85 -11.66
N VAL A 97 5.09 3.87 -12.99
CA VAL A 97 3.93 3.43 -13.77
C VAL A 97 3.68 1.97 -13.48
N PHE A 98 2.50 1.66 -12.96
CA PHE A 98 1.99 0.31 -12.79
C PHE A 98 1.28 -0.14 -14.06
N GLU A 99 0.44 0.72 -14.62
CA GLU A 99 -0.32 0.47 -15.83
C GLU A 99 -0.57 1.77 -16.57
N ASN A 100 -0.44 1.76 -17.90
CA ASN A 100 -0.71 2.91 -18.75
C ASN A 100 -1.85 2.57 -19.70
N MET A 101 -3.07 2.94 -19.32
CA MET A 101 -4.29 2.68 -20.10
C MET A 101 -4.53 3.82 -21.09
N SER A 102 -5.61 3.72 -21.89
CA SER A 102 -5.93 4.71 -22.92
C SER A 102 -6.08 6.14 -22.38
N ASN A 103 -6.78 6.31 -21.27
CA ASN A 103 -7.16 7.60 -20.69
C ASN A 103 -6.86 7.69 -19.18
N LEU A 104 -6.23 6.67 -18.60
CA LEU A 104 -5.81 6.64 -17.20
C LEU A 104 -4.41 6.05 -17.07
N THR A 105 -3.47 6.80 -16.48
CA THR A 105 -2.19 6.24 -16.06
C THR A 105 -2.22 5.93 -14.57
N VAL A 106 -1.96 4.67 -14.21
CA VAL A 106 -1.93 4.17 -12.84
C VAL A 106 -0.49 4.09 -12.36
N TYR A 107 -0.20 4.68 -11.20
CA TYR A 107 1.10 4.68 -10.55
C TYR A 107 1.04 3.95 -9.20
N VAL A 108 2.16 3.36 -8.80
CA VAL A 108 2.36 2.78 -7.46
C VAL A 108 3.70 3.25 -6.88
N PRO A 109 3.83 3.36 -5.56
CA PRO A 109 5.09 3.75 -4.92
C PRO A 109 6.16 2.66 -5.07
N SER A 110 7.42 3.07 -4.95
CA SER A 110 8.52 2.13 -4.72
C SER A 110 8.29 1.37 -3.40
N PRO A 111 8.80 0.14 -3.26
CA PRO A 111 8.63 -0.62 -2.01
C PRO A 111 9.21 0.10 -0.78
N GLU A 112 10.30 0.86 -0.96
CA GLU A 112 10.89 1.68 0.11
C GLU A 112 9.96 2.82 0.52
N TYR A 113 9.42 3.57 -0.44
CA TYR A 113 8.50 4.65 -0.13
C TYR A 113 7.20 4.12 0.49
N MET A 114 6.69 2.97 0.04
CA MET A 114 5.54 2.31 0.65
C MET A 114 5.83 1.89 2.11
N LEU A 115 7.02 1.36 2.40
CA LEU A 115 7.42 1.02 3.77
C LEU A 115 7.47 2.28 4.64
N ALA A 116 8.11 3.35 4.16
CA ALA A 116 8.17 4.60 4.87
C ALA A 116 6.75 5.12 5.20
N MET A 117 5.87 5.20 4.20
CA MET A 117 4.48 5.63 4.41
C MET A 117 3.75 4.76 5.44
N LYS A 118 3.86 3.42 5.35
CA LYS A 118 3.21 2.52 6.31
C LYS A 118 3.71 2.75 7.74
N CYS A 119 5.01 2.90 7.95
CA CYS A 119 5.56 3.20 9.27
C CYS A 119 5.04 4.53 9.85
N MET A 120 4.76 5.52 8.99
CA MET A 120 4.29 6.83 9.42
C MET A 120 2.77 6.91 9.61
N SER A 121 1.98 6.11 8.85
CA SER A 121 0.52 6.15 8.89
C SER A 121 -0.11 5.01 9.70
N ALA A 122 0.68 4.00 10.11
CA ALA A 122 0.15 2.79 10.73
C ALA A 122 -0.59 3.07 12.04
N ARG A 123 -1.79 2.49 12.12
CA ARG A 123 -2.51 2.32 13.38
C ARG A 123 -2.07 1.00 14.00
N LEU A 124 -1.02 1.07 14.82
CA LEU A 124 -0.48 -0.05 15.62
C LEU A 124 -1.45 -0.43 16.75
N THR A 125 -2.67 -0.78 16.37
CA THR A 125 -3.81 -1.13 17.24
C THR A 125 -4.54 -2.36 16.69
N GLY A 126 -3.91 -3.11 15.79
CA GLY A 126 -4.52 -4.21 15.04
C GLY A 126 -3.62 -4.69 13.89
N THR A 127 -3.95 -5.85 13.32
CA THR A 127 -2.97 -6.63 12.54
C THR A 127 -2.66 -6.05 11.16
N ALA A 128 -3.62 -5.48 10.44
CA ALA A 128 -3.46 -5.24 9.01
C ALA A 128 -2.31 -4.27 8.64
N ASP A 129 -2.18 -3.12 9.33
CA ASP A 129 -1.09 -2.17 9.07
C ASP A 129 0.27 -2.73 9.54
N GLU A 130 0.28 -3.52 10.62
CA GLU A 130 1.45 -4.21 11.15
C GLU A 130 1.95 -5.29 10.18
N ASP A 131 1.03 -6.11 9.65
CA ASP A 131 1.26 -7.17 8.67
C ASP A 131 1.88 -6.59 7.38
N ASP A 132 1.45 -5.41 6.94
CA ASP A 132 2.02 -4.73 5.79
C ASP A 132 3.48 -4.30 6.03
N ILE A 133 3.77 -3.74 7.21
CA ILE A 133 5.14 -3.37 7.58
C ILE A 133 6.01 -4.63 7.64
N VAL A 134 5.52 -5.70 8.27
CA VAL A 134 6.20 -7.01 8.33
C VAL A 134 6.49 -7.53 6.93
N PHE A 135 5.50 -7.50 6.03
CA PHE A 135 5.65 -7.91 4.65
C PHE A 135 6.72 -7.08 3.95
N LEU A 136 6.67 -5.75 4.02
CA LEU A 136 7.59 -4.86 3.32
C LEU A 136 9.02 -4.98 3.85
N VAL A 137 9.21 -5.11 5.17
CA VAL A 137 10.51 -5.40 5.80
C VAL A 137 11.08 -6.73 5.31
N ARG A 138 10.24 -7.75 5.09
CA ARG A 138 10.65 -9.04 4.52
C ARG A 138 10.99 -8.93 3.04
N TYR A 139 10.13 -8.25 2.28
CA TYR A 139 10.27 -8.03 0.84
C TYR A 139 11.58 -7.29 0.51
N LEU A 140 11.88 -6.23 1.26
CA LEU A 140 13.12 -5.45 1.18
C LEU A 140 14.33 -6.13 1.84
N LYS A 141 14.15 -7.32 2.44
CA LYS A 141 15.19 -8.12 3.11
C LYS A 141 15.93 -7.37 4.23
N LEU A 142 15.26 -6.41 4.89
CA LEU A 142 15.85 -5.62 5.97
C LEU A 142 16.04 -6.46 7.24
N LYS A 143 17.17 -6.26 7.93
CA LYS A 143 17.60 -7.07 9.08
C LYS A 143 17.82 -6.25 10.35
N LYS A 144 18.00 -4.94 10.23
CA LYS A 144 18.28 -4.04 11.36
C LYS A 144 17.29 -2.87 11.36
N VAL A 145 16.90 -2.43 12.55
CA VAL A 145 15.98 -1.31 12.74
C VAL A 145 16.49 -0.08 12.00
N ASN A 146 17.79 0.22 12.11
CA ASN A 146 18.39 1.38 11.46
C ASN A 146 18.19 1.39 9.94
N GLN A 147 18.15 0.23 9.27
CA GLN A 147 17.89 0.20 7.82
C GLN A 147 16.47 0.66 7.47
N VAL A 148 15.50 0.36 8.35
CA VAL A 148 14.12 0.84 8.20
C VAL A 148 14.05 2.33 8.49
N ILE A 149 14.74 2.79 9.54
CA ILE A 149 14.82 4.22 9.88
C ILE A 149 15.48 5.01 8.74
N ASP A 150 16.57 4.53 8.18
CA ASP A 150 17.25 5.16 7.04
C ASP A 150 16.30 5.33 5.85
N ILE A 151 15.46 4.33 5.56
CA ILE A 151 14.42 4.42 4.52
C ILE A 151 13.37 5.47 4.87
N ILE A 152 12.90 5.52 6.12
CA ILE A 152 11.92 6.54 6.55
C ILE A 152 12.51 7.94 6.40
N LEU A 153 13.77 8.14 6.81
CA LEU A 153 14.46 9.42 6.79
C LEU A 153 14.73 9.97 5.38
N LYS A 154 14.68 9.12 4.34
CA LYS A 154 14.69 9.59 2.94
C LYS A 154 13.48 10.48 2.62
N TYR A 155 12.34 10.26 3.28
CA TYR A 155 11.05 10.87 2.90
C TYR A 155 10.39 11.69 4.03
N PHE A 156 10.66 11.36 5.28
CA PHE A 156 10.03 11.97 6.45
C PHE A 156 11.10 12.45 7.43
N PRO A 157 10.91 13.62 8.05
CA PRO A 157 11.84 14.11 9.07
C PRO A 157 11.74 13.25 10.33
N GLU A 158 12.88 13.09 11.02
CA GLU A 158 13.03 12.20 12.18
C GLU A 158 12.02 12.48 13.30
N ASN A 159 11.70 13.75 13.55
CA ASN A 159 10.77 14.18 14.59
C ASN A 159 9.31 13.75 14.36
N MET A 160 8.97 13.25 13.15
CA MET A 160 7.64 12.68 12.89
C MET A 160 7.56 11.19 13.27
N ILE A 161 8.70 10.51 13.51
CA ILE A 161 8.72 9.09 13.82
C ILE A 161 8.20 8.90 15.25
N MET A 162 7.02 8.29 15.38
CA MET A 162 6.42 8.06 16.68
C MET A 162 7.19 6.99 17.48
N PRO A 163 7.33 7.13 18.81
CA PRO A 163 7.99 6.12 19.66
C PRO A 163 7.40 4.71 19.51
N LYS A 164 6.08 4.61 19.34
CA LYS A 164 5.39 3.32 19.10
C LYS A 164 5.88 2.61 17.83
N THR A 165 6.19 3.37 16.77
CA THR A 165 6.70 2.81 15.50
C THR A 165 8.11 2.28 15.71
N GLN A 166 8.95 3.02 16.45
CA GLN A 166 10.31 2.55 16.79
C GLN A 166 10.26 1.25 17.61
N TYR A 167 9.42 1.21 18.65
CA TYR A 167 9.25 0.02 19.49
C TYR A 167 8.79 -1.20 18.68
N PHE A 168 7.77 -1.03 17.82
CA PHE A 168 7.30 -2.09 16.94
C PHE A 168 8.40 -2.64 16.04
N LEU A 169 9.21 -1.77 15.41
CA LEU A 169 10.32 -2.18 14.56
C LEU A 169 11.41 -2.93 15.34
N MET A 170 11.70 -2.53 16.58
CA MET A 170 12.64 -3.22 17.46
C MET A 170 12.18 -4.65 17.74
N GLU A 171 10.93 -4.84 18.15
CA GLU A 171 10.41 -6.17 18.45
C GLU A 171 10.37 -7.06 17.21
N LEU A 172 9.85 -6.54 16.08
CA LEU A 172 9.79 -7.25 14.80
C LEU A 172 11.15 -7.81 14.36
N LEU A 173 12.22 -7.01 14.51
CA LEU A 173 13.56 -7.39 14.05
C LEU A 173 14.38 -8.15 15.10
N LYS A 174 14.05 -8.00 16.39
CA LYS A 174 14.63 -8.80 17.47
C LYS A 174 14.19 -10.27 17.36
N GLU A 175 12.90 -10.53 17.17
CA GLU A 175 12.36 -11.88 16.95
C GLU A 175 13.03 -12.58 15.75
N ARG A 176 13.26 -11.83 14.67
CA ARG A 176 13.88 -12.35 13.45
C ARG A 176 15.36 -12.72 13.65
N ASN A 177 16.09 -11.97 14.48
CA ASN A 177 17.48 -12.28 14.82
C ASN A 177 17.59 -13.49 15.77
N MET A 178 16.55 -13.78 16.55
CA MET A 178 16.48 -14.98 17.41
C MET A 178 16.02 -16.23 16.64
N GLY A 179 15.05 -16.12 15.73
CA GLY A 179 14.55 -17.23 14.91
C GLY A 179 15.55 -17.76 13.87
N GLY A 180 16.53 -16.95 13.44
CA GLY A 180 17.59 -17.36 12.51
C GLY A 180 18.71 -18.22 13.13
N LYS A 181 18.70 -18.43 14.47
CA LYS A 181 19.68 -19.31 15.15
C LYS A 181 19.23 -20.78 15.24
N ASN A 182 17.94 -21.09 15.05
CA ASN A 182 17.41 -22.46 15.25
C ASN A 182 17.30 -23.31 13.97
N ASP A 183 17.74 -22.81 12.80
CA ASP A 183 17.62 -23.55 11.53
C ASP A 183 18.98 -24.08 11.00
N ARG A 184 19.93 -24.35 11.91
CA ARG A 184 21.25 -24.95 11.58
C ARG A 184 21.45 -26.38 12.11
N SER A 185 20.39 -27.10 12.44
CA SER A 185 20.49 -28.47 13.00
C SER A 185 19.65 -29.53 12.28
N ARG A 186 19.20 -29.28 11.03
CA ARG A 186 18.69 -30.35 10.16
C ARG A 186 19.49 -30.40 8.86
N GLY A 187 20.69 -30.94 8.97
CA GLY A 187 21.55 -31.20 7.83
C GLY A 187 22.55 -32.30 8.15
N ARG A 188 22.26 -33.50 7.63
CA ARG A 188 23.08 -34.72 7.51
C ARG A 188 23.19 -35.63 8.73
N GLU A 189 22.48 -36.74 8.62
CA GLU A 189 23.13 -38.05 8.64
C GLU A 189 22.52 -38.88 7.50
N ILE A 190 23.38 -39.21 6.53
CA ILE A 190 23.19 -40.29 5.57
C ILE A 190 24.06 -41.40 6.15
N ASP A 191 23.55 -42.62 6.29
CA ASP A 191 24.38 -43.82 6.22
C ASP A 191 23.55 -45.03 5.79
N ILE A 192 23.94 -45.54 4.62
CA ILE A 192 23.80 -46.90 4.02
C ILE A 192 22.40 -47.47 3.78
#